data_AF-A0A925ISU5-F1
#
_entry.id   AF-A0A925ISU5-F1
#
_cell.length_a   1.000
_cell.length_b   1.000
_cell.length_c   1.000
_cell.angle_alpha   90.00
_cell.angle_beta   90.00
_cell.angle_gamma   90.00
#
_symmetry.space_group_name_H-M   'P 1'
#
loop_
_entity.id
_entity.type
_entity.pdbx_description
1 polymer ?
#
loop_
_entity_poly.entity_id
_entity_poly.type
_entity_poly.pdbx_seq_one_letter_code
_entity_poly.pdbx_strand_id
1 'polypeptide(L)'
;MISILAAWFYIFALCSLYGGLLVAGIRHFTLAKNEDVPIAIVPLLGLAAISILTLCLSFFIGIGLEANLLILGLALLLGWLNRVPLIVEAKRALGALRPLPSLYILLLGLLGAILAFKSSVGRTLLHFDTGYYHAQSIEWIIQYGLAPGLGNLHTPLAYDSLWFQPCALFSFTFLLHQPLHALVGLVSFVVFCFALSGLHEVLFPRTDLRFSSVVQALLLVPLLELASNLSSPSTDEPTSLFMLFLFALFCRYGEQEAVGESTAILQCNIALLAIFTTLLKLSALPVLLFIPYMAYRSLRQGKIGIATLCTLVFPLLWIPKLARTVILSGYLVYPYPNIDLFSVDWKMPLAVVQDQKRYIESWGRAPFADPNVVLAQGFWGWFPNWFANFSKGYAAVGLLIACVSILAFIALQIFRRPSRTAIKQNFECYRAVYVISFIGVAYWFSISPLLRYGFGFFWSLIVLLIAPLAYQLGRLAPKVLKGNLGEKAFIAIVNVLVPFVLLSDCPTRALGNGIVLSRYYTINIQSFLLQEKYPPVPTLLGSVGKLSIYRPVQGEQCWDHALPCTPYLYTAIEGRGASLRDGFRPTTGSIGIFDAKRIATERRNTDSPSK
;
A
#
# COMPACT_ATOMS: atom_id res chain seq x y z
N MET A 1 -2.24 14.19 17.04
CA MET A 1 -1.38 14.76 15.98
C MET A 1 0.09 14.89 16.40
N ILE A 2 0.43 15.53 17.53
CA ILE A 2 1.84 15.78 17.91
C ILE A 2 2.65 14.47 18.06
N SER A 3 2.09 13.47 18.75
CA SER A 3 2.68 12.13 18.84
C SER A 3 2.94 11.49 17.47
N ILE A 4 2.02 11.66 16.51
CA ILE A 4 2.18 11.19 15.13
C ILE A 4 3.31 11.93 14.41
N LEU A 5 3.41 13.26 14.55
CA LEU A 5 4.49 14.04 13.94
C LEU A 5 5.87 13.66 14.51
N ALA A 6 5.96 13.43 15.83
CA ALA A 6 7.19 12.96 16.45
C ALA A 6 7.58 11.56 15.96
N ALA A 7 6.61 10.65 15.88
CA ALA A 7 6.81 9.32 15.30
C ALA A 7 7.24 9.41 13.82
N TRP A 8 6.59 10.25 13.02
CA TRP A 8 6.93 10.47 11.61
C TRP A 8 8.35 10.98 11.44
N PHE A 9 8.81 11.91 12.27
CA PHE A 9 10.18 12.38 12.22
C PHE A 9 11.17 11.23 12.43
N TYR A 10 10.97 10.42 13.46
CA TYR A 10 11.80 9.24 13.72
C TYR A 10 11.76 8.23 12.57
N ILE A 11 10.55 7.84 12.13
CA ILE A 11 10.36 6.85 11.06
C ILE A 11 10.99 7.36 9.77
N PHE A 12 10.75 8.62 9.41
CA PHE A 12 11.29 9.24 8.19
C PHE A 12 12.82 9.30 8.23
N ALA A 13 13.42 9.66 9.35
CA ALA A 13 14.88 9.69 9.51
C ALA A 13 15.49 8.28 9.36
N LEU A 14 14.91 7.29 10.05
CA LEU A 14 15.39 5.90 10.00
C LEU A 14 15.22 5.29 8.61
N CYS A 15 14.05 5.49 7.98
CA CYS A 15 13.80 5.10 6.60
C CYS A 15 14.77 5.80 5.63
N SER A 16 15.01 7.10 5.79
CA SER A 16 15.95 7.83 4.93
C SER A 16 17.38 7.34 5.08
N LEU A 17 17.79 6.90 6.28
CA LEU A 17 19.10 6.32 6.54
C LEU A 17 19.27 4.98 5.81
N TYR A 18 18.35 4.02 5.99
CA TYR A 18 18.38 2.75 5.25
C TYR A 18 18.28 2.95 3.74
N GLY A 19 17.38 3.82 3.29
CA GLY A 19 17.22 4.16 1.88
C GLY A 19 18.47 4.76 1.26
N GLY A 20 19.12 5.70 1.97
CA GLY A 20 20.35 6.35 1.53
C GLY A 20 21.50 5.36 1.42
N LEU A 21 21.62 4.43 2.38
CA LEU A 21 22.58 3.33 2.32
C LEU A 21 22.37 2.42 1.10
N LEU A 22 21.12 2.06 0.80
CA LEU A 22 20.79 1.24 -0.35
C LEU A 22 21.07 1.96 -1.67
N VAL A 23 20.66 3.23 -1.80
CA VAL A 23 20.94 4.03 -2.99
C VAL A 23 22.44 4.20 -3.20
N ALA A 24 23.20 4.47 -2.13
CA ALA A 24 24.66 4.55 -2.19
C ALA A 24 25.31 3.23 -2.61
N GLY A 25 24.83 2.10 -2.06
CA GLY A 25 25.30 0.75 -2.42
C GLY A 25 25.00 0.41 -3.88
N ILE A 26 23.78 0.67 -4.36
CA ILE A 26 23.38 0.48 -5.76
C ILE A 26 24.23 1.36 -6.67
N ARG A 27 24.45 2.63 -6.31
CA ARG A 27 25.29 3.55 -7.07
C ARG A 27 26.74 3.05 -7.20
N HIS A 28 27.28 2.51 -6.11
CA HIS A 28 28.61 1.93 -6.11
C HIS A 28 28.69 0.70 -7.02
N PHE A 29 27.73 -0.23 -6.90
CA PHE A 29 27.69 -1.47 -7.68
C PHE A 29 27.45 -1.25 -9.18
N THR A 30 26.57 -0.31 -9.54
CA THR A 30 26.20 -0.03 -10.93
C THR A 30 27.16 0.95 -11.63
N LEU A 31 28.12 1.54 -10.90
CA LEU A 31 29.04 2.58 -11.38
C LEU A 31 28.34 3.84 -11.94
N ALA A 32 27.04 4.01 -11.68
CA ALA A 32 26.21 5.11 -12.19
C ALA A 32 26.36 6.40 -11.35
N LYS A 33 27.51 7.08 -11.48
CA LYS A 33 27.86 8.22 -10.59
C LYS A 33 26.91 9.43 -10.67
N ASN A 34 26.30 9.69 -11.83
CA ASN A 34 25.54 10.91 -12.12
C ASN A 34 24.03 10.69 -12.29
N GLU A 35 23.51 9.50 -12.00
CA GLU A 35 22.08 9.24 -12.13
C GLU A 35 21.32 9.84 -10.94
N ASP A 36 20.42 10.77 -11.23
CA ASP A 36 19.56 11.41 -10.22
C ASP A 36 18.35 10.55 -9.91
N VAL A 37 18.01 10.47 -8.62
CA VAL A 37 16.92 9.65 -8.11
C VAL A 37 15.91 10.58 -7.43
N PRO A 38 14.59 10.45 -7.69
CA PRO A 38 13.61 11.25 -6.97
C PRO A 38 13.74 11.05 -5.46
N ILE A 39 13.75 12.15 -4.71
CA ILE A 39 13.99 12.17 -3.24
C ILE A 39 13.03 11.22 -2.51
N ALA A 40 11.78 11.14 -2.97
CA ALA A 40 10.75 10.28 -2.39
C ALA A 40 11.11 8.78 -2.42
N ILE A 41 11.97 8.32 -3.33
CA ILE A 41 12.42 6.92 -3.38
C ILE A 41 13.19 6.56 -2.12
N VAL A 42 14.01 7.47 -1.59
CA VAL A 42 14.93 7.19 -0.47
C VAL A 42 14.17 6.66 0.76
N PRO A 43 13.23 7.42 1.38
CA PRO A 43 12.51 6.91 2.54
C PRO A 43 11.62 5.70 2.21
N LEU A 44 11.03 5.62 1.01
CA LEU A 44 10.18 4.49 0.63
C LEU A 44 10.97 3.18 0.48
N LEU A 45 12.18 3.26 -0.06
CA LEU A 45 13.09 2.13 -0.18
C LEU A 45 13.61 1.69 1.19
N GLY A 46 13.92 2.65 2.06
CA GLY A 46 14.29 2.34 3.44
C GLY A 46 13.16 1.68 4.22
N LEU A 47 11.92 2.11 4.03
CA LEU A 47 10.75 1.45 4.61
C LEU A 47 10.63 0.00 4.13
N ALA A 48 10.84 -0.25 2.83
CA ALA A 48 10.83 -1.61 2.29
C ALA A 48 11.91 -2.49 2.96
N ALA A 49 13.12 -1.96 3.12
CA ALA A 49 14.22 -2.68 3.76
C ALA A 49 13.96 -2.95 5.25
N ILE A 50 13.51 -1.94 6.00
CA ILE A 50 13.13 -2.09 7.41
C ILE A 50 12.02 -3.14 7.55
N SER A 51 11.05 -3.16 6.65
CA SER A 51 9.96 -4.14 6.67
C SER A 51 10.47 -5.57 6.52
N ILE A 52 11.43 -5.80 5.61
CA ILE A 52 12.05 -7.12 5.40
C ILE A 52 12.92 -7.51 6.60
N LEU A 53 13.72 -6.59 7.14
CA LEU A 53 14.52 -6.85 8.34
C LEU A 53 13.64 -7.19 9.53
N THR A 54 12.54 -6.47 9.71
CA THR A 54 11.55 -6.71 10.77
C THR A 54 10.87 -8.05 10.58
N LEU A 55 10.51 -8.42 9.35
CA LEU A 55 10.00 -9.75 9.02
C LEU A 55 10.98 -10.84 9.46
N CYS A 56 12.27 -10.69 9.13
CA CYS A 56 13.30 -11.65 9.55
C CYS A 56 13.44 -11.71 11.08
N LEU A 57 13.44 -10.58 11.78
CA LEU A 57 13.49 -10.54 13.24
C LEU A 57 12.27 -11.21 13.89
N SER A 58 11.10 -11.12 13.25
CA SER A 58 9.84 -11.67 13.79
C SER A 58 9.84 -13.19 13.94
N PHE A 59 10.79 -13.90 13.30
CA PHE A 59 10.98 -15.33 13.52
C PHE A 59 11.60 -15.65 14.88
N PHE A 60 12.33 -14.71 15.47
CA PHE A 60 13.16 -14.93 16.64
C PHE A 60 12.66 -14.21 17.88
N ILE A 61 12.08 -13.02 17.72
CA ILE A 61 11.65 -12.16 18.82
C ILE A 61 10.32 -11.46 18.53
N GLY A 62 9.64 -11.01 19.58
CA GLY A 62 8.53 -10.06 19.47
C GLY A 62 9.02 -8.70 18.96
N ILE A 63 8.22 -8.05 18.12
CA ILE A 63 8.58 -6.76 17.50
C ILE A 63 8.15 -5.60 18.41
N GLY A 64 8.89 -5.45 19.52
CA GLY A 64 8.73 -4.35 20.49
C GLY A 64 9.92 -3.41 20.52
N LEU A 65 10.28 -2.92 21.72
CA LEU A 65 11.42 -2.03 21.94
C LEU A 65 12.75 -2.65 21.48
N GLU A 66 12.97 -3.92 21.77
CA GLU A 66 14.21 -4.63 21.42
C GLU A 66 14.46 -4.64 19.91
N ALA A 67 13.44 -5.03 19.12
CA ALA A 67 13.51 -5.00 17.67
C ALA A 67 13.76 -3.58 17.14
N ASN A 68 13.14 -2.57 17.73
CA ASN A 68 13.33 -1.16 17.35
C ASN A 68 14.78 -0.71 17.59
N LEU A 69 15.37 -1.03 18.75
CA LEU A 69 16.76 -0.72 19.08
C LEU A 69 17.74 -1.48 18.19
N LEU A 70 17.48 -2.74 17.83
CA LEU A 70 18.32 -3.50 16.90
C LEU A 70 18.32 -2.88 15.49
N ILE A 71 17.15 -2.52 14.97
CA ILE A 71 17.04 -1.87 13.65
C ILE A 71 17.72 -0.51 13.66
N LEU A 72 17.56 0.28 14.73
CA LEU A 72 18.23 1.58 14.88
C LEU A 72 19.75 1.41 14.98
N GLY A 73 20.22 0.51 15.84
CA GLY A 73 21.64 0.23 16.05
C GLY A 73 22.33 -0.23 14.77
N LEU A 74 21.69 -1.12 14.01
CA LEU A 74 22.19 -1.54 12.68
C LEU A 74 22.25 -0.36 11.70
N ALA A 75 21.25 0.51 11.69
CA ALA A 75 21.23 1.69 10.82
C ALA A 75 22.39 2.64 11.14
N LEU A 76 22.63 2.90 12.43
CA LEU A 76 23.73 3.76 12.91
C LEU A 76 25.09 3.16 12.59
N LEU A 77 25.27 1.85 12.80
CA LEU A 77 26.51 1.15 12.47
C LEU A 77 26.82 1.22 10.98
N LEU A 78 25.86 0.83 10.12
CA LEU A 78 26.03 0.87 8.68
C LEU A 78 26.20 2.30 8.16
N GLY A 79 25.47 3.26 8.74
CA GLY A 79 25.60 4.68 8.49
C GLY A 79 26.99 5.21 8.81
N TRP A 80 27.58 4.80 9.93
CA TRP A 80 28.93 5.19 10.32
C TRP A 80 30.01 4.58 9.42
N LEU A 81 29.87 3.31 9.05
CA LEU A 81 30.76 2.60 8.13
C LEU A 81 30.72 3.21 6.72
N ASN A 82 29.54 3.68 6.27
CA ASN A 82 29.32 4.23 4.93
C ASN A 82 29.05 5.75 4.94
N ARG A 83 29.60 6.46 5.93
CA ARG A 83 29.31 7.89 6.17
C ARG A 83 29.62 8.79 4.98
N VAL A 84 30.69 8.50 4.23
CA VAL A 84 31.11 9.35 3.10
C VAL A 84 30.09 9.29 1.95
N PRO A 85 29.74 8.11 1.39
CA PRO A 85 28.66 8.00 0.42
C PRO A 85 27.32 8.57 0.91
N LEU A 86 26.98 8.31 2.18
CA LEU A 86 25.72 8.77 2.77
C LEU A 86 25.65 10.30 2.85
N ILE A 87 26.73 10.97 3.25
CA ILE A 87 26.81 12.44 3.27
C ILE A 87 26.64 13.01 1.86
N VAL A 88 27.17 12.35 0.82
CA VAL A 88 26.99 12.78 -0.58
C VAL A 88 25.51 12.69 -0.98
N GLU A 89 24.83 11.59 -0.68
CA GLU A 89 23.40 11.45 -0.97
C GLU A 89 22.56 12.45 -0.16
N ALA A 90 22.89 12.69 1.11
CA ALA A 90 22.22 13.70 1.93
C ALA A 90 22.40 15.12 1.36
N LYS A 91 23.62 15.47 0.91
CA LYS A 91 23.89 16.75 0.25
C LYS A 91 23.12 16.89 -1.06
N ARG A 92 22.96 15.82 -1.84
CA ARG A 92 22.14 15.81 -3.07
C ARG A 92 20.66 16.07 -2.76
N ALA A 93 20.11 15.37 -1.77
CA ALA A 93 18.72 15.58 -1.34
C ALA A 93 18.48 17.01 -0.81
N LEU A 94 19.38 17.52 0.05
CA LEU A 94 19.31 18.89 0.54
C LEU A 94 19.47 19.91 -0.60
N GLY A 95 20.37 19.66 -1.54
CA GLY A 95 20.57 20.50 -2.73
C GLY A 95 19.33 20.61 -3.60
N ALA A 96 18.57 19.53 -3.73
CA ALA A 96 17.31 19.52 -4.46
C ALA A 96 16.16 20.26 -3.73
N LEU A 97 16.22 20.38 -2.39
CA LEU A 97 15.25 21.14 -1.60
C LEU A 97 15.57 22.65 -1.50
N ARG A 98 16.86 23.03 -1.51
CA ARG A 98 17.30 24.43 -1.42
C ARG A 98 16.65 25.43 -2.39
N PRO A 99 16.39 25.10 -3.67
CA PRO A 99 15.82 26.08 -4.59
C PRO A 99 14.30 26.25 -4.43
N LEU A 100 13.66 25.54 -3.49
CA LEU A 100 12.21 25.63 -3.30
C LEU A 100 11.86 26.91 -2.52
N PRO A 101 10.81 27.66 -2.94
CA PRO A 101 10.35 28.84 -2.20
C PRO A 101 9.94 28.50 -0.76
N SER A 102 10.17 29.39 0.21
CA SER A 102 9.79 29.16 1.61
C SER A 102 8.30 28.89 1.78
N LEU A 103 7.45 29.51 0.95
CA LEU A 103 6.01 29.25 0.93
C LEU A 103 5.69 27.81 0.49
N TYR A 104 6.44 27.24 -0.46
CA TYR A 104 6.29 25.84 -0.86
C TYR A 104 6.57 24.90 0.31
N ILE A 105 7.66 25.16 1.05
CA ILE A 105 8.04 24.38 2.23
C ILE A 105 6.97 24.50 3.32
N LEU A 106 6.44 25.71 3.56
CA LEU A 106 5.35 25.94 4.50
C LEU A 106 4.10 25.14 4.13
N LEU A 107 3.71 25.14 2.86
CA LEU A 107 2.53 24.41 2.38
C LEU A 107 2.71 22.89 2.47
N LEU A 108 3.92 22.37 2.22
CA LEU A 108 4.23 20.97 2.48
C LEU A 108 4.14 20.65 3.98
N GLY A 109 4.65 21.52 4.85
CA GLY A 109 4.53 21.38 6.29
C GLY A 109 3.07 21.34 6.74
N LEU A 110 2.22 22.22 6.18
CA LEU A 110 0.79 22.26 6.47
C LEU A 110 0.07 21.01 5.97
N LEU A 111 0.37 20.52 4.77
CA LEU A 111 -0.14 19.25 4.27
C LEU A 111 0.26 18.08 5.18
N GLY A 112 1.53 18.03 5.59
CA GLY A 112 2.03 17.04 6.54
C GLY A 112 1.28 17.09 7.88
N ALA A 113 1.03 18.29 8.41
CA ALA A 113 0.26 18.48 9.64
C ALA A 113 -1.19 18.00 9.49
N ILE A 114 -1.86 18.29 8.36
CA ILE A 114 -3.23 17.81 8.09
C ILE A 114 -3.27 16.29 7.98
N LEU A 115 -2.35 15.67 7.24
CA LEU A 115 -2.30 14.22 7.11
C LEU A 115 -2.00 13.55 8.46
N ALA A 116 -1.11 14.14 9.28
CA ALA A 116 -0.83 13.67 10.63
C ALA A 116 -2.04 13.83 11.56
N PHE A 117 -2.81 14.91 11.40
CA PHE A 117 -4.07 15.11 12.11
C PHE A 117 -5.09 14.04 11.71
N LYS A 118 -5.33 13.82 10.41
CA LYS A 118 -6.24 12.76 9.93
C LYS A 118 -5.82 11.37 10.40
N SER A 119 -4.52 11.08 10.40
CA SER A 119 -3.98 9.81 10.94
C SER A 119 -4.22 9.66 12.44
N SER A 120 -4.40 10.77 13.17
CA SER A 120 -4.64 10.76 14.61
C SER A 120 -6.11 10.61 15.02
N VAL A 121 -7.06 10.76 14.09
CA VAL A 121 -8.51 10.63 14.34
C VAL A 121 -8.99 9.26 13.84
N GLY A 122 -9.60 8.45 14.70
CA GLY A 122 -9.81 7.01 14.40
C GLY A 122 -11.16 6.44 14.82
N ARG A 123 -11.76 6.84 15.94
CA ARG A 123 -12.83 6.06 16.57
C ARG A 123 -14.05 5.76 15.70
N THR A 124 -14.40 6.64 14.76
CA THR A 124 -15.59 6.47 13.90
C THR A 124 -15.28 6.25 12.42
N LEU A 125 -14.01 6.30 12.01
CA LEU A 125 -13.59 6.23 10.60
C LEU A 125 -12.68 5.05 10.29
N LEU A 126 -12.41 4.18 11.28
CA LEU A 126 -11.59 3.00 11.07
C LEU A 126 -12.29 1.99 10.16
N HIS A 127 -11.49 1.43 9.27
CA HIS A 127 -11.89 0.38 8.35
C HIS A 127 -12.33 -0.87 9.13
N PHE A 128 -13.35 -1.57 8.62
CA PHE A 128 -13.90 -2.77 9.26
C PHE A 128 -12.81 -3.81 9.59
N ASP A 129 -11.92 -4.06 8.62
CA ASP A 129 -10.85 -5.04 8.76
C ASP A 129 -9.84 -4.70 9.88
N THR A 130 -9.77 -3.42 10.30
CA THR A 130 -8.90 -2.99 11.40
C THR A 130 -9.28 -3.69 12.69
N GLY A 131 -10.56 -3.60 13.05
CA GLY A 131 -11.10 -4.27 14.23
C GLY A 131 -11.26 -5.78 14.04
N TYR A 132 -11.44 -6.23 12.79
CA TYR A 132 -11.64 -7.64 12.47
C TYR A 132 -10.35 -8.47 12.62
N TYR A 133 -9.22 -7.99 12.07
CA TYR A 133 -7.96 -8.73 12.17
C TYR A 133 -6.67 -7.91 12.12
N HIS A 134 -6.64 -6.67 11.59
CA HIS A 134 -5.37 -5.94 11.46
C HIS A 134 -4.74 -5.65 12.82
N ALA A 135 -5.53 -5.13 13.76
CA ALA A 135 -5.06 -4.79 15.11
C ALA A 135 -4.54 -6.04 15.84
N GLN A 136 -5.31 -7.13 15.84
CA GLN A 136 -4.88 -8.42 16.41
C GLN A 136 -3.62 -8.97 15.73
N SER A 137 -3.52 -8.91 14.39
CA SER A 137 -2.34 -9.40 13.65
C SER A 137 -1.08 -8.65 14.04
N ILE A 138 -1.17 -7.32 14.20
CA ILE A 138 -0.08 -6.48 14.66
C ILE A 138 0.29 -6.80 16.11
N GLU A 139 -0.70 -6.98 16.99
CA GLU A 139 -0.47 -7.31 18.40
C GLU A 139 0.23 -8.67 18.57
N TRP A 140 -0.13 -9.68 17.78
CA TRP A 140 0.58 -10.96 17.72
C TRP A 140 2.05 -10.80 17.32
N ILE A 141 2.34 -9.91 16.35
CA ILE A 141 3.72 -9.61 15.92
C ILE A 141 4.49 -8.88 17.03
N ILE A 142 3.87 -7.92 17.72
CA ILE A 142 4.50 -7.17 18.81
C ILE A 142 4.89 -8.12 19.96
N GLN A 143 3.96 -8.96 20.42
CA GLN A 143 4.19 -9.78 21.61
C GLN A 143 5.04 -11.03 21.32
N TYR A 144 4.78 -11.73 20.20
CA TYR A 144 5.35 -13.06 19.95
C TYR A 144 6.17 -13.15 18.66
N GLY A 145 6.10 -12.14 17.79
CA GLY A 145 6.75 -12.12 16.48
C GLY A 145 6.03 -13.02 15.48
N LEU A 146 6.08 -14.33 15.72
CA LEU A 146 5.48 -15.36 14.90
C LEU A 146 5.03 -16.54 15.77
N ALA A 147 3.73 -16.85 15.69
CA ALA A 147 3.12 -18.01 16.34
C ALA A 147 2.58 -18.98 15.28
N PRO A 148 2.89 -20.29 15.37
CA PRO A 148 2.40 -21.28 14.41
C PRO A 148 0.87 -21.45 14.44
N GLY A 149 0.24 -21.62 13.28
CA GLY A 149 -1.17 -21.98 13.17
C GLY A 149 -2.17 -20.92 13.63
N LEU A 150 -1.79 -19.63 13.63
CA LEU A 150 -2.73 -18.54 13.96
C LEU A 150 -3.98 -18.54 13.08
N GLY A 151 -3.90 -19.03 11.84
CA GLY A 151 -5.07 -19.20 10.99
C GLY A 151 -6.14 -20.13 11.55
N ASN A 152 -5.78 -21.07 12.43
CA ASN A 152 -6.75 -21.93 13.12
C ASN A 152 -7.52 -21.18 14.21
N LEU A 153 -6.92 -20.14 14.81
CA LEU A 153 -7.58 -19.29 15.81
C LEU A 153 -8.60 -18.36 15.15
N HIS A 154 -8.23 -17.77 14.01
CA HIS A 154 -9.10 -16.94 13.20
C HIS A 154 -8.53 -16.88 11.78
N THR A 155 -9.33 -17.27 10.78
CA THR A 155 -8.85 -17.43 9.39
C THR A 155 -8.15 -16.19 8.81
N PRO A 156 -8.54 -14.94 9.12
CA PRO A 156 -7.82 -13.75 8.66
C PRO A 156 -6.45 -13.52 9.31
N LEU A 157 -6.14 -14.12 10.47
CA LEU A 157 -4.81 -14.02 11.08
C LEU A 157 -3.73 -14.76 10.27
N ALA A 158 -4.14 -15.62 9.33
CA ALA A 158 -3.25 -16.20 8.33
C ALA A 158 -3.05 -15.30 7.09
N TYR A 159 -3.74 -14.16 6.97
CA TYR A 159 -3.45 -13.17 5.93
C TYR A 159 -2.10 -12.51 6.21
N ASP A 160 -1.08 -13.08 5.59
CA ASP A 160 0.27 -12.59 5.74
C ASP A 160 0.47 -11.38 4.83
N SER A 161 0.30 -10.16 5.35
CA SER A 161 0.76 -8.92 4.69
C SER A 161 2.05 -8.42 5.32
N LEU A 162 3.06 -8.11 4.50
CA LEU A 162 4.32 -7.54 5.01
C LEU A 162 4.10 -6.18 5.67
N TRP A 163 3.01 -5.48 5.36
CA TRP A 163 2.67 -4.18 5.95
C TRP A 163 2.54 -4.21 7.47
N PHE A 164 2.13 -5.33 8.06
CA PHE A 164 1.97 -5.42 9.51
C PHE A 164 3.29 -5.40 10.28
N GLN A 165 4.41 -5.78 9.64
CA GLN A 165 5.73 -5.79 10.27
C GLN A 165 6.21 -4.38 10.65
N PRO A 166 6.32 -3.41 9.72
CA PRO A 166 6.67 -2.05 10.10
C PRO A 166 5.59 -1.39 10.96
N CYS A 167 4.31 -1.76 10.84
CA CYS A 167 3.27 -1.28 11.76
C CYS A 167 3.53 -1.73 13.21
N ALA A 168 3.98 -2.97 13.42
CA ALA A 168 4.37 -3.45 14.75
C ALA A 168 5.61 -2.70 15.28
N LEU A 169 6.66 -2.60 14.45
CA LEU A 169 7.92 -1.92 14.82
C LEU A 169 7.73 -0.46 15.21
N PHE A 170 6.84 0.24 14.50
CA PHE A 170 6.54 1.65 14.68
C PHE A 170 5.23 1.91 15.42
N SER A 171 4.73 0.91 16.14
CA SER A 171 3.54 1.06 16.99
C SER A 171 3.82 1.91 18.23
N PHE A 172 5.06 1.93 18.74
CA PHE A 172 5.46 2.59 19.98
C PHE A 172 4.61 2.21 21.20
N THR A 173 4.00 1.02 21.20
CA THR A 173 3.24 0.49 22.35
C THR A 173 4.07 0.47 23.64
N PHE A 174 5.37 0.19 23.51
CA PHE A 174 6.34 0.22 24.61
C PHE A 174 6.53 1.61 25.26
N LEU A 175 6.15 2.70 24.58
CA LEU A 175 6.30 4.07 25.07
C LEU A 175 4.94 4.71 25.43
N LEU A 176 3.90 4.44 24.64
CA LEU A 176 2.61 5.15 24.74
C LEU A 176 1.47 4.30 25.29
N HIS A 177 1.71 3.02 25.62
CA HIS A 177 0.70 2.05 26.09
C HIS A 177 -0.52 1.90 25.16
N GLN A 178 -0.41 2.38 23.92
CA GLN A 178 -1.39 2.23 22.83
C GLN A 178 -0.63 2.22 21.50
N PRO A 179 -1.05 1.43 20.50
CA PRO A 179 -0.39 1.39 19.21
C PRO A 179 -0.69 2.65 18.38
N LEU A 180 0.34 3.25 17.79
CA LEU A 180 0.20 4.31 16.80
C LEU A 180 -0.08 3.73 15.41
N HIS A 181 -0.98 4.37 14.66
CA HIS A 181 -1.30 4.05 13.27
C HIS A 181 -0.79 5.16 12.36
N ALA A 182 0.53 5.32 12.36
CA ALA A 182 1.19 6.46 11.74
C ALA A 182 1.60 6.22 10.28
N LEU A 183 1.77 4.96 9.86
CA LEU A 183 2.59 4.63 8.70
C LEU A 183 1.94 4.98 7.35
N VAL A 184 0.63 4.74 7.19
CA VAL A 184 -0.08 5.05 5.94
C VAL A 184 -0.05 6.56 5.68
N GLY A 185 -0.29 7.38 6.71
CA GLY A 185 -0.22 8.82 6.59
C GLY A 185 1.17 9.34 6.20
N LEU A 186 2.25 8.75 6.73
CA LEU A 186 3.62 9.11 6.34
C LEU A 186 3.90 8.74 4.88
N VAL A 187 3.54 7.54 4.44
CA VAL A 187 3.73 7.11 3.04
C VAL A 187 2.90 8.00 2.11
N SER A 188 1.65 8.29 2.47
CA SER A 188 0.81 9.25 1.75
C SER A 188 1.49 10.61 1.63
N PHE A 189 2.04 11.16 2.72
CA PHE A 189 2.76 12.43 2.69
C PHE A 189 3.94 12.41 1.71
N VAL A 190 4.76 11.36 1.73
CA VAL A 190 5.90 11.21 0.80
C VAL A 190 5.44 11.15 -0.66
N VAL A 191 4.35 10.41 -0.94
CA VAL A 191 3.81 10.31 -2.31
C VAL A 191 3.10 11.60 -2.74
N PHE A 192 2.48 12.36 -1.83
CA PHE A 192 2.00 13.72 -2.10
C PHE A 192 3.15 14.67 -2.45
N CYS A 193 4.25 14.65 -1.70
CA CYS A 193 5.45 15.44 -2.05
C CYS A 193 5.97 15.07 -3.44
N PHE A 194 5.98 13.77 -3.77
CA PHE A 194 6.31 13.31 -5.12
C PHE A 194 5.33 13.86 -6.16
N ALA A 195 4.01 13.74 -5.96
CA ALA A 195 3.04 14.27 -6.94
C ALA A 195 3.17 15.79 -7.11
N LEU A 196 3.39 16.53 -6.01
CA LEU A 196 3.60 17.98 -6.02
C LEU A 196 4.90 18.40 -6.69
N SER A 197 5.98 17.60 -6.63
CA SER A 197 7.18 17.90 -7.39
C SER A 197 6.95 17.74 -8.90
N GLY A 198 6.13 16.78 -9.32
CA GLY A 198 5.70 16.67 -10.73
C GLY A 198 4.86 17.87 -11.16
N LEU A 199 3.90 18.30 -10.33
CA LEU A 199 3.11 19.51 -10.59
C LEU A 199 4.00 20.75 -10.69
N HIS A 200 4.98 20.88 -9.80
CA HIS A 200 5.97 21.95 -9.84
C HIS A 200 6.78 21.90 -11.14
N GLU A 201 7.28 20.75 -11.59
CA GLU A 201 7.98 20.64 -12.88
C GLU A 201 7.09 21.00 -14.08
N VAL A 202 5.79 20.68 -14.03
CA VAL A 202 4.82 21.04 -15.09
C VAL A 202 4.61 22.55 -15.17
N LEU A 203 4.51 23.23 -14.02
CA LEU A 203 4.25 24.67 -13.95
C LEU A 203 5.54 25.52 -14.07
N PHE A 204 6.68 25.00 -13.64
CA PHE A 204 8.00 25.63 -13.68
C PHE A 204 9.03 24.75 -14.43
N PRO A 205 8.82 24.49 -15.73
CA PRO A 205 9.73 23.66 -16.49
C PRO A 205 11.09 24.36 -16.62
N ARG A 206 12.14 23.78 -16.03
CA ARG A 206 13.53 24.21 -16.24
C ARG A 206 14.09 23.71 -17.57
N THR A 207 13.53 22.61 -18.07
CA THR A 207 13.84 21.95 -19.34
C THR A 207 12.53 21.72 -20.10
N ASP A 208 12.58 21.02 -21.24
CA ASP A 208 11.35 20.54 -21.88
C ASP A 208 10.50 19.74 -20.90
N LEU A 209 9.17 19.96 -21.00
CA LEU A 209 8.18 19.26 -20.21
C LEU A 209 8.33 17.75 -20.45
N ARG A 210 8.36 16.97 -19.37
CA ARG A 210 8.38 15.51 -19.43
C ARG A 210 6.97 14.95 -19.25
N PHE A 211 6.66 13.87 -19.94
CA PHE A 211 5.41 13.14 -19.77
C PHE A 211 5.34 12.51 -18.37
N SER A 212 6.46 12.03 -17.83
CA SER A 212 6.52 11.48 -16.46
C SER A 212 6.10 12.52 -15.41
N SER A 213 6.47 13.79 -15.58
CA SER A 213 6.11 14.87 -14.65
C SER A 213 4.61 15.17 -14.68
N VAL A 214 3.96 15.03 -15.85
CA VAL A 214 2.50 15.14 -15.99
C VAL A 214 1.80 13.97 -15.32
N VAL A 215 2.26 12.73 -15.55
CA VAL A 215 1.74 11.53 -14.86
C VAL A 215 1.85 11.70 -13.34
N GLN A 216 3.02 12.13 -12.87
CA GLN A 216 3.31 12.39 -11.46
C GLN A 216 2.37 13.46 -10.88
N ALA A 217 2.13 14.57 -11.59
CA ALA A 217 1.19 15.61 -11.16
C ALA A 217 -0.26 15.10 -11.06
N LEU A 218 -0.69 14.29 -12.04
CA LEU A 218 -2.04 13.72 -12.07
C LEU A 218 -2.29 12.71 -10.93
N LEU A 219 -1.25 12.17 -10.30
CA LEU A 219 -1.41 11.34 -9.10
C LEU A 219 -2.08 12.08 -7.94
N LEU A 220 -2.09 13.41 -7.92
CA LEU A 220 -2.82 14.18 -6.91
C LEU A 220 -4.29 13.76 -6.81
N VAL A 221 -4.93 13.38 -7.92
CA VAL A 221 -6.36 13.00 -7.94
C VAL A 221 -6.65 11.75 -7.10
N PRO A 222 -6.05 10.56 -7.38
CA PRO A 222 -6.28 9.38 -6.55
C PRO A 222 -5.75 9.51 -5.11
N LEU A 223 -4.74 10.34 -4.88
CA LEU A 223 -4.20 10.57 -3.53
C LEU A 223 -5.21 11.25 -2.59
N LEU A 224 -6.11 12.06 -3.12
CA LEU A 224 -7.15 12.71 -2.31
C LEU A 224 -8.10 11.70 -1.67
N GLU A 225 -8.37 10.58 -2.33
CA GLU A 225 -9.23 9.51 -1.81
C GLU A 225 -8.45 8.61 -0.83
N LEU A 226 -7.20 8.29 -1.16
CA LEU A 226 -6.29 7.55 -0.27
C LEU A 226 -6.01 8.30 1.05
N ALA A 227 -6.12 9.63 1.06
CA ALA A 227 -5.98 10.46 2.24
C ALA A 227 -7.14 10.36 3.25
N SER A 228 -8.17 9.56 2.97
CA SER A 228 -9.37 9.49 3.82
C SER A 228 -9.33 8.38 4.89
N ASN A 229 -8.52 7.33 4.73
CA ASN A 229 -8.47 6.16 5.63
C ASN A 229 -7.08 5.98 6.29
N LEU A 230 -6.44 7.09 6.67
CA LEU A 230 -5.04 7.09 7.11
C LEU A 230 -4.81 6.50 8.50
N SER A 231 -5.84 6.46 9.36
CA SER A 231 -5.77 5.94 10.73
C SER A 231 -5.91 4.42 10.82
N SER A 232 -6.28 3.75 9.72
CA SER A 232 -6.36 2.29 9.66
C SER A 232 -5.03 1.68 9.20
N PRO A 233 -4.52 0.62 9.85
CA PRO A 233 -3.39 -0.17 9.34
C PRO A 233 -3.79 -1.10 8.18
N SER A 234 -4.65 -0.61 7.28
CA SER A 234 -5.13 -1.34 6.13
C SER A 234 -4.01 -1.59 5.12
N THR A 235 -4.13 -2.70 4.39
CA THR A 235 -3.16 -3.15 3.39
C THR A 235 -3.40 -2.56 2.00
N ASP A 236 -4.58 -1.96 1.77
CA ASP A 236 -5.07 -1.57 0.44
C ASP A 236 -4.47 -0.24 0.00
N GLU A 237 -4.46 0.74 0.90
CA GLU A 237 -3.89 2.08 0.74
C GLU A 237 -2.38 2.03 0.46
N PRO A 238 -1.53 1.39 1.30
CA PRO A 238 -0.10 1.33 1.03
C PRO A 238 0.19 0.63 -0.30
N THR A 239 -0.47 -0.50 -0.59
CA THR A 239 -0.31 -1.20 -1.88
C THR A 239 -0.65 -0.27 -3.05
N SER A 240 -1.75 0.48 -2.96
CA SER A 240 -2.17 1.43 -3.99
C SER A 240 -1.19 2.59 -4.16
N LEU A 241 -0.70 3.17 -3.06
CA LEU A 241 0.30 4.24 -3.05
C LEU A 241 1.59 3.81 -3.77
N PHE A 242 2.10 2.61 -3.45
CA PHE A 242 3.30 2.07 -4.10
C PHE A 242 3.06 1.75 -5.58
N MET A 243 1.90 1.21 -5.95
CA MET A 243 1.55 0.97 -7.36
C MET A 243 1.54 2.28 -8.16
N LEU A 244 0.81 3.31 -7.70
CA LEU A 244 0.75 4.63 -8.35
C LEU A 244 2.15 5.24 -8.52
N PHE A 245 2.96 5.15 -7.46
CA PHE A 245 4.34 5.62 -7.46
C PHE A 245 5.21 4.86 -8.49
N LEU A 246 5.13 3.52 -8.51
CA LEU A 246 5.89 2.69 -9.45
C LEU A 246 5.55 2.96 -10.91
N PHE A 247 4.27 3.11 -11.26
CA PHE A 247 3.87 3.43 -12.63
C PHE A 247 4.43 4.78 -13.10
N ALA A 248 4.44 5.79 -12.24
CA ALA A 248 5.06 7.09 -12.55
C ALA A 248 6.59 6.98 -12.70
N LEU A 249 7.27 6.21 -11.83
CA LEU A 249 8.70 5.94 -11.99
C LEU A 249 9.02 5.17 -13.27
N PHE A 250 8.15 4.24 -13.68
CA PHE A 250 8.35 3.46 -14.89
C PHE A 250 8.17 4.31 -16.16
N CYS A 251 7.29 5.32 -16.15
CA CYS A 251 7.26 6.34 -17.19
C CYS A 251 8.60 7.10 -17.28
N ARG A 252 9.14 7.53 -16.14
CA ARG A 252 10.44 8.22 -16.08
C ARG A 252 11.57 7.32 -16.61
N TYR A 253 11.57 6.04 -16.24
CA TYR A 253 12.52 5.06 -16.78
C TYR A 253 12.48 5.00 -18.31
N GLY A 254 11.28 4.90 -18.90
CA GLY A 254 11.12 4.85 -20.35
C GLY A 254 11.68 6.09 -21.05
N GLU A 255 11.43 7.27 -20.49
CA GLU A 255 11.95 8.54 -21.02
C GLU A 255 13.48 8.62 -20.96
N GLN A 256 14.07 8.29 -19.80
CA GLN A 256 15.53 8.33 -19.62
C GLN A 256 16.23 7.32 -20.53
N GLU A 257 15.67 6.13 -20.65
CA GLU A 257 16.19 5.10 -21.56
C GLU A 257 16.10 5.56 -23.03
N ALA A 258 15.01 6.21 -23.43
CA ALA A 258 14.82 6.68 -24.80
C ALA A 258 15.85 7.73 -25.24
N VAL A 259 16.37 8.53 -24.29
CA VAL A 259 17.43 9.53 -24.55
C VAL A 259 18.85 9.01 -24.23
N GLY A 260 18.99 7.74 -23.83
CA GLY A 260 20.29 7.13 -23.53
C GLY A 260 20.91 7.54 -22.20
N GLU A 261 20.13 8.11 -21.27
CA GLU A 261 20.57 8.38 -19.90
C GLU A 261 20.82 7.07 -19.12
N SER A 262 21.67 7.14 -18.08
CA SER A 262 21.81 6.02 -17.14
C SER A 262 20.50 5.80 -16.39
N THR A 263 20.06 4.55 -16.33
CA THR A 263 18.82 4.12 -15.64
C THR A 263 19.07 3.01 -14.63
N ALA A 264 20.33 2.67 -14.34
CA ALA A 264 20.70 1.52 -13.55
C ALA A 264 20.18 1.62 -12.11
N ILE A 265 20.27 2.80 -11.50
CA ILE A 265 19.82 3.02 -10.13
C ILE A 265 18.30 3.01 -10.08
N LEU A 266 17.63 3.68 -11.02
CA LEU A 266 16.18 3.70 -11.13
C LEU A 266 15.60 2.31 -11.36
N GLN A 267 16.21 1.50 -12.23
CA GLN A 267 15.81 0.11 -12.48
C GLN A 267 15.86 -0.73 -11.19
N CYS A 268 16.96 -0.65 -10.43
CA CYS A 268 17.09 -1.37 -9.17
C CYS A 268 16.04 -0.93 -8.14
N ASN A 269 15.79 0.39 -8.04
CA ASN A 269 14.78 0.92 -7.13
C ASN A 269 13.35 0.51 -7.53
N ILE A 270 13.02 0.55 -8.82
CA ILE A 270 11.73 0.05 -9.34
C ILE A 270 11.58 -1.43 -9.03
N ALA A 271 12.62 -2.24 -9.25
CA ALA A 271 12.58 -3.67 -8.95
C ALA A 271 12.33 -3.95 -7.45
N LEU A 272 13.12 -3.32 -6.57
CA LEU A 272 12.99 -3.46 -5.11
C LEU A 272 11.59 -3.05 -4.61
N LEU A 273 11.10 -1.90 -5.06
CA LEU A 273 9.77 -1.42 -4.67
C LEU A 273 8.66 -2.26 -5.29
N ALA A 274 8.81 -2.80 -6.50
CA ALA A 274 7.83 -3.71 -7.11
C ALA A 274 7.71 -5.00 -6.30
N ILE A 275 8.82 -5.60 -5.89
CA ILE A 275 8.83 -6.79 -5.02
C ILE A 275 8.16 -6.46 -3.69
N PHE A 276 8.60 -5.37 -3.04
CA PHE A 276 8.01 -4.94 -1.78
C PHE A 276 6.48 -4.79 -1.88
N THR A 277 5.99 -4.14 -2.95
CA THR A 277 4.55 -3.96 -3.20
C THR A 277 3.82 -5.30 -3.28
N THR A 278 4.41 -6.31 -3.93
CA THR A 278 3.81 -7.65 -3.97
C THR A 278 3.82 -8.40 -2.63
N LEU A 279 4.80 -8.12 -1.76
CA LEU A 279 4.85 -8.67 -0.41
C LEU A 279 3.81 -8.02 0.52
N LEU A 280 3.33 -6.81 0.19
CA LEU A 280 2.19 -6.20 0.86
C LEU A 280 0.90 -6.94 0.50
N LYS A 281 0.72 -7.23 -0.80
CA LYS A 281 -0.51 -7.86 -1.32
C LYS A 281 -0.29 -8.57 -2.65
N LEU A 282 -0.79 -9.80 -2.74
CA LEU A 282 -0.73 -10.61 -3.97
C LEU A 282 -1.49 -9.98 -5.15
N SER A 283 -2.51 -9.14 -4.89
CA SER A 283 -3.22 -8.45 -5.98
C SER A 283 -2.31 -7.52 -6.78
N ALA A 284 -1.14 -7.12 -6.26
CA ALA A 284 -0.17 -6.29 -6.96
C ALA A 284 0.81 -7.08 -7.86
N LEU A 285 0.72 -8.42 -7.93
CA LEU A 285 1.64 -9.27 -8.71
C LEU A 285 2.02 -8.76 -10.12
N PRO A 286 1.10 -8.17 -10.92
CA PRO A 286 1.43 -7.67 -12.25
C PRO A 286 2.51 -6.58 -12.28
N VAL A 287 2.79 -5.85 -11.19
CA VAL A 287 3.91 -4.89 -11.16
C VAL A 287 5.28 -5.56 -11.29
N LEU A 288 5.39 -6.87 -11.01
CA LEU A 288 6.64 -7.61 -11.23
C LEU A 288 7.02 -7.68 -12.70
N LEU A 289 6.08 -7.45 -13.64
CA LEU A 289 6.37 -7.42 -15.08
C LEU A 289 7.33 -6.28 -15.49
N PHE A 290 7.50 -5.25 -14.65
CA PHE A 290 8.54 -4.24 -14.86
C PHE A 290 9.94 -4.87 -14.89
N ILE A 291 10.21 -5.85 -14.02
CA ILE A 291 11.52 -6.47 -13.85
C ILE A 291 12.00 -7.21 -15.11
N PRO A 292 11.27 -8.22 -15.65
CA PRO A 292 11.72 -8.93 -16.85
C PRO A 292 11.76 -8.00 -18.07
N TYR A 293 10.89 -6.98 -18.15
CA TYR A 293 10.96 -5.99 -19.22
C TYR A 293 12.25 -5.17 -19.16
N MET A 294 12.59 -4.60 -18.00
CA MET A 294 13.84 -3.85 -17.81
C MET A 294 15.08 -4.74 -18.00
N ALA A 295 15.03 -5.99 -17.54
CA ALA A 295 16.09 -6.96 -17.74
C ALA A 295 16.30 -7.27 -19.23
N TYR A 296 15.23 -7.54 -19.99
CA TYR A 296 15.29 -7.75 -21.44
C TYR A 296 15.93 -6.56 -22.17
N ARG A 297 15.51 -5.33 -21.82
CA ARG A 297 16.07 -4.11 -22.40
C ARG A 297 17.55 -3.92 -22.06
N SER A 298 17.94 -4.20 -20.82
CA SER A 298 19.33 -4.13 -20.36
C SER A 298 20.22 -5.15 -21.06
N LEU A 299 19.75 -6.39 -21.24
CA LEU A 299 20.46 -7.43 -22.00
C LEU A 299 20.68 -7.03 -23.46
N ARG A 300 19.68 -6.44 -24.11
CA ARG A 300 19.80 -5.91 -25.48
C ARG A 300 20.84 -4.78 -25.60
N GLN A 301 21.17 -4.11 -24.49
CA GLN A 301 22.21 -3.08 -24.40
C GLN A 301 23.55 -3.62 -23.87
N GLY A 302 23.69 -4.93 -23.66
CA GLY A 302 24.91 -5.56 -23.11
C GLY A 302 25.10 -5.37 -21.60
N LYS A 303 24.12 -4.85 -20.88
CA LYS A 303 24.18 -4.54 -19.43
C LYS A 303 23.76 -5.75 -18.57
N ILE A 304 24.53 -6.84 -18.62
CA ILE A 304 24.17 -8.13 -17.98
C ILE A 304 24.05 -8.01 -16.45
N GLY A 305 24.96 -7.29 -15.78
CA GLY A 305 24.97 -7.19 -14.31
C GLY A 305 23.66 -6.65 -13.71
N ILE A 306 23.06 -5.65 -14.36
CA ILE A 306 21.77 -5.08 -13.93
C ILE A 306 20.63 -6.08 -14.17
N ALA A 307 20.63 -6.76 -15.32
CA ALA A 307 19.64 -7.79 -15.63
C ALA A 307 19.70 -8.95 -14.63
N THR A 308 20.91 -9.37 -14.22
CA THR A 308 21.12 -10.44 -13.24
C THR A 308 20.66 -10.02 -11.84
N LEU A 309 21.00 -8.81 -11.39
CA LEU A 309 20.57 -8.28 -10.09
C LEU A 309 19.03 -8.21 -10.02
N CYS A 310 18.42 -7.70 -11.09
CA CYS A 310 16.97 -7.58 -11.23
C CYS A 310 16.24 -8.94 -11.19
N THR A 311 16.84 -10.02 -11.66
CA THR A 311 16.14 -11.31 -11.85
C THR A 311 16.48 -12.38 -10.83
N LEU A 312 17.71 -12.43 -10.27
CA LEU A 312 18.15 -13.53 -9.39
C LEU A 312 18.16 -13.19 -7.90
N VAL A 313 18.60 -12.00 -7.51
CA VAL A 313 18.75 -11.63 -6.09
C VAL A 313 17.40 -11.33 -5.45
N PHE A 314 16.45 -10.89 -6.25
CA PHE A 314 15.20 -10.30 -5.82
C PHE A 314 14.07 -11.28 -5.48
N PRO A 315 13.93 -12.44 -6.14
CA PRO A 315 13.05 -13.51 -5.66
C PRO A 315 13.42 -14.03 -4.27
N LEU A 316 14.68 -13.89 -3.82
CA LEU A 316 15.10 -14.32 -2.48
C LEU A 316 14.36 -13.56 -1.36
N LEU A 317 13.86 -12.35 -1.64
CA LEU A 317 13.08 -11.56 -0.68
C LEU A 317 11.70 -12.16 -0.39
N TRP A 318 11.20 -13.06 -1.25
CA TRP A 318 9.97 -13.80 -1.01
C TRP A 318 10.15 -14.94 -0.01
N ILE A 319 11.37 -15.45 0.19
CA ILE A 319 11.58 -16.65 1.00
C ILE A 319 11.11 -16.47 2.45
N PRO A 320 11.50 -15.39 3.18
CA PRO A 320 11.02 -15.18 4.55
C PRO A 320 9.50 -14.99 4.60
N LYS A 321 8.92 -14.41 3.55
CA LYS A 321 7.48 -14.18 3.46
C LYS A 321 6.72 -15.50 3.34
N LEU A 322 7.13 -16.34 2.39
CA LEU A 322 6.52 -17.66 2.18
C LEU A 322 6.71 -18.55 3.41
N ALA A 323 7.89 -18.53 4.04
CA ALA A 323 8.13 -19.25 5.29
C ALA A 323 7.18 -18.80 6.40
N ARG A 324 6.96 -17.48 6.57
CA ARG A 324 5.99 -16.95 7.53
C ARG A 324 4.57 -17.42 7.22
N THR A 325 4.16 -17.42 5.94
CA THR A 325 2.82 -17.89 5.53
C THR A 325 2.61 -19.37 5.88
N VAL A 326 3.63 -20.22 5.68
CA VAL A 326 3.61 -21.65 6.08
C VAL A 326 3.51 -21.79 7.61
N ILE A 327 4.20 -20.97 8.38
CA ILE A 327 4.11 -21.02 9.84
C ILE A 327 2.71 -20.57 10.31
N LEU A 328 2.14 -19.52 9.72
CA LEU A 328 0.82 -19.01 10.10
C LEU A 328 -0.34 -19.96 9.75
N SER A 329 -0.25 -20.68 8.63
CA SER A 329 -1.39 -21.43 8.05
C SER A 329 -1.12 -22.91 7.72
N GLY A 330 0.14 -23.31 7.59
CA GLY A 330 0.56 -24.59 7.02
C GLY A 330 0.54 -24.66 5.49
N TYR A 331 0.18 -23.57 4.79
CA TYR A 331 0.17 -23.48 3.33
C TYR A 331 1.22 -22.49 2.80
N LEU A 332 1.76 -22.76 1.60
CA LEU A 332 2.76 -21.88 0.98
C LEU A 332 2.17 -20.51 0.59
N VAL A 333 0.96 -20.52 0.04
CA VAL A 333 0.23 -19.32 -0.36
C VAL A 333 -1.20 -19.42 0.18
N TYR A 334 -1.53 -18.62 1.18
CA TYR A 334 -2.86 -18.63 1.80
C TYR A 334 -3.78 -17.57 1.16
N PRO A 335 -5.08 -17.86 0.90
CA PRO A 335 -5.80 -19.12 1.08
C PRO A 335 -5.88 -19.96 -0.22
N TYR A 336 -4.76 -20.19 -0.90
CA TYR A 336 -4.71 -20.99 -2.14
C TYR A 336 -4.09 -22.38 -1.88
N PRO A 337 -4.90 -23.40 -1.57
CA PRO A 337 -4.40 -24.70 -1.12
C PRO A 337 -3.78 -25.57 -2.24
N ASN A 338 -3.75 -25.09 -3.48
CA ASN A 338 -3.30 -25.88 -4.64
C ASN A 338 -1.81 -26.22 -4.60
N ILE A 339 -0.99 -25.42 -3.91
CA ILE A 339 0.43 -25.68 -3.72
C ILE A 339 0.60 -26.19 -2.29
N ASP A 340 0.38 -27.48 -2.11
CA ASP A 340 0.43 -28.14 -0.82
C ASP A 340 1.70 -28.97 -0.65
N LEU A 341 2.73 -28.34 -0.07
CA LEU A 341 4.08 -28.91 0.05
C LEU A 341 4.44 -29.33 1.49
N PHE A 342 3.63 -28.97 2.48
CA PHE A 342 3.99 -29.07 3.90
C PHE A 342 2.95 -29.85 4.69
N SER A 343 3.42 -30.70 5.60
CA SER A 343 2.58 -31.54 6.48
C SER A 343 2.90 -31.28 7.95
N VAL A 344 2.71 -30.04 8.38
CA VAL A 344 2.96 -29.57 9.76
C VAL A 344 1.75 -29.85 10.67
N ASP A 345 1.97 -30.02 11.97
CA ASP A 345 0.90 -30.37 12.93
C ASP A 345 -0.12 -29.24 13.14
N TRP A 346 0.24 -28.00 12.86
CA TRP A 346 -0.64 -26.82 12.96
C TRP A 346 -1.35 -26.45 11.66
N LYS A 347 -1.28 -27.29 10.64
CA LYS A 347 -1.83 -26.96 9.32
C LYS A 347 -3.35 -26.77 9.37
N MET A 348 -3.83 -25.72 8.72
CA MET A 348 -5.27 -25.44 8.67
C MET A 348 -6.02 -26.55 7.91
N PRO A 349 -7.23 -26.94 8.37
CA PRO A 349 -8.05 -27.90 7.64
C PRO A 349 -8.39 -27.42 6.22
N LEU A 350 -8.25 -28.31 5.23
CA LEU A 350 -8.43 -27.98 3.81
C LEU A 350 -9.79 -27.34 3.52
N ALA A 351 -10.87 -27.86 4.11
CA ALA A 351 -12.23 -27.35 3.92
C ALA A 351 -12.34 -25.87 4.35
N VAL A 352 -11.72 -25.49 5.47
CA VAL A 352 -11.71 -24.11 5.97
C VAL A 352 -10.99 -23.18 5.01
N VAL A 353 -9.84 -23.60 4.47
CA VAL A 353 -9.08 -22.81 3.50
C VAL A 353 -9.83 -22.66 2.18
N GLN A 354 -10.48 -23.72 1.69
CA GLN A 354 -11.31 -23.68 0.49
C GLN A 354 -12.52 -22.75 0.66
N ASP A 355 -13.21 -22.82 1.80
CA ASP A 355 -14.32 -21.93 2.10
C ASP A 355 -13.87 -20.47 2.22
N GLN A 356 -12.71 -20.21 2.83
CA GLN A 356 -12.15 -18.86 2.90
C GLN A 356 -11.84 -18.30 1.52
N LYS A 357 -11.25 -19.10 0.62
CA LYS A 357 -11.02 -18.70 -0.77
C LYS A 357 -12.32 -18.36 -1.47
N ARG A 358 -13.33 -19.22 -1.38
CA ARG A 358 -14.65 -19.01 -1.99
C ARG A 358 -15.32 -17.75 -1.46
N TYR A 359 -15.21 -17.49 -0.16
CA TYR A 359 -15.74 -16.27 0.46
C TYR A 359 -15.08 -14.99 -0.09
N ILE A 360 -13.76 -14.95 -0.22
CA ILE A 360 -13.05 -13.78 -0.79
C ILE A 360 -13.44 -13.55 -2.25
N GLU A 361 -13.54 -14.62 -3.04
CA GLU A 361 -13.95 -14.56 -4.44
C GLU A 361 -15.39 -14.08 -4.60
N SER A 362 -16.33 -14.61 -3.81
CA SER A 362 -17.74 -14.18 -3.86
C SER A 362 -17.91 -12.75 -3.38
N TRP A 363 -17.22 -12.36 -2.30
CA TRP A 363 -17.27 -11.01 -1.74
C TRP A 363 -16.83 -9.94 -2.76
N GLY A 364 -15.85 -10.25 -3.61
CA GLY A 364 -15.42 -9.34 -4.65
C GLY A 364 -16.45 -9.13 -5.77
N ARG A 365 -17.31 -10.13 -6.02
CA ARG A 365 -18.34 -10.09 -7.07
C ARG A 365 -19.63 -9.47 -6.57
N ALA A 366 -20.08 -9.87 -5.38
CA ALA A 366 -21.31 -9.41 -4.73
C ALA A 366 -21.14 -9.47 -3.20
N PRO A 367 -20.74 -8.36 -2.56
CA PRO A 367 -20.66 -8.28 -1.09
C PRO A 367 -21.98 -8.65 -0.42
N PHE A 368 -21.90 -9.26 0.76
CA PHE A 368 -23.05 -9.70 1.60
C PHE A 368 -23.94 -10.82 1.03
N ALA A 369 -23.80 -11.20 -0.24
CA ALA A 369 -24.52 -12.32 -0.83
C ALA A 369 -23.91 -13.69 -0.43
N ASP A 370 -24.75 -14.74 -0.44
CA ASP A 370 -24.30 -16.11 -0.16
C ASP A 370 -23.25 -16.58 -1.21
N PRO A 371 -22.04 -16.98 -0.77
CA PRO A 371 -20.99 -17.45 -1.67
C PRO A 371 -21.42 -18.60 -2.59
N ASN A 372 -22.27 -19.52 -2.12
CA ASN A 372 -22.75 -20.64 -2.92
C ASN A 372 -23.60 -20.16 -4.10
N VAL A 373 -24.43 -19.14 -3.88
CA VAL A 373 -25.30 -18.56 -4.89
C VAL A 373 -24.48 -17.77 -5.91
N VAL A 374 -23.60 -16.87 -5.44
CA VAL A 374 -22.80 -16.00 -6.32
C VAL A 374 -21.86 -16.79 -7.23
N LEU A 375 -21.24 -17.84 -6.70
CA LEU A 375 -20.29 -18.65 -7.46
C LEU A 375 -20.98 -19.59 -8.46
N ALA A 376 -22.23 -19.99 -8.21
CA ALA A 376 -22.99 -20.88 -9.10
C ALA A 376 -23.58 -20.17 -10.34
N GLN A 377 -23.84 -18.87 -10.26
CA GLN A 377 -24.54 -18.11 -11.31
C GLN A 377 -23.69 -17.79 -12.57
N GLY A 378 -22.38 -18.07 -12.56
CA GLY A 378 -21.47 -17.73 -13.66
C GLY A 378 -21.28 -16.22 -13.87
N PHE A 379 -20.53 -15.82 -14.89
CA PHE A 379 -20.16 -14.41 -15.13
C PHE A 379 -21.38 -13.49 -15.28
N TRP A 380 -22.32 -13.89 -16.13
CA TRP A 380 -23.48 -13.07 -16.47
C TRP A 380 -24.52 -12.93 -15.35
N GLY A 381 -24.46 -13.75 -14.30
CA GLY A 381 -25.34 -13.62 -13.16
C GLY A 381 -24.96 -12.51 -12.19
N TRP A 382 -23.66 -12.34 -11.90
CA TRP A 382 -23.19 -11.32 -10.96
C TRP A 382 -22.75 -10.02 -11.64
N PHE A 383 -22.23 -10.09 -12.88
CA PHE A 383 -21.62 -8.93 -13.54
C PHE A 383 -22.55 -7.73 -13.73
N PRO A 384 -23.83 -7.87 -14.15
CA PRO A 384 -24.72 -6.72 -14.33
C PRO A 384 -24.92 -5.91 -13.05
N ASN A 385 -25.11 -6.59 -11.91
CA ASN A 385 -25.26 -5.95 -10.60
C ASN A 385 -23.95 -5.29 -10.15
N TRP A 386 -22.84 -5.99 -10.33
CA TRP A 386 -21.51 -5.43 -10.05
C TRP A 386 -21.26 -4.16 -10.87
N PHE A 387 -21.54 -4.18 -12.18
CA PHE A 387 -21.34 -3.05 -13.08
C PHE A 387 -22.27 -1.89 -12.75
N ALA A 388 -23.53 -2.17 -12.38
CA ALA A 388 -24.49 -1.15 -11.94
C ALA A 388 -24.06 -0.45 -10.65
N ASN A 389 -23.33 -1.14 -9.77
CA ASN A 389 -22.74 -0.52 -8.57
C ASN A 389 -21.46 0.26 -8.93
N PHE A 390 -20.60 -0.32 -9.76
CA PHE A 390 -19.37 0.33 -10.22
C PHE A 390 -19.65 1.63 -10.97
N SER A 391 -20.64 1.65 -11.87
CA SER A 391 -20.97 2.81 -12.72
C SER A 391 -21.47 4.03 -11.93
N LYS A 392 -21.92 3.84 -10.70
CA LYS A 392 -22.31 4.91 -9.76
C LYS A 392 -21.12 5.52 -9.02
N GLY A 393 -19.96 4.86 -9.04
CA GLY A 393 -18.75 5.28 -8.32
C GLY A 393 -17.92 6.32 -9.08
N TYR A 394 -17.09 7.07 -8.35
CA TYR A 394 -16.21 8.10 -8.93
C TYR A 394 -15.10 7.50 -9.80
N ALA A 395 -14.70 6.26 -9.55
CA ALA A 395 -13.81 5.52 -10.43
C ALA A 395 -14.38 5.39 -11.86
N ALA A 396 -15.69 5.16 -12.02
CA ALA A 396 -16.33 5.14 -13.33
C ALA A 396 -16.33 6.52 -14.01
N VAL A 397 -16.50 7.60 -13.24
CA VAL A 397 -16.35 8.99 -13.73
C VAL A 397 -14.92 9.24 -14.21
N GLY A 398 -13.92 8.81 -13.44
CA GLY A 398 -12.51 8.89 -13.85
C GLY A 398 -12.23 8.16 -15.16
N LEU A 399 -12.82 6.97 -15.35
CA LEU A 399 -12.73 6.22 -16.59
C LEU A 399 -13.42 6.94 -17.76
N LEU A 400 -14.59 7.54 -17.55
CA LEU A 400 -15.26 8.35 -18.56
C LEU A 400 -14.39 9.53 -19.00
N ILE A 401 -13.78 10.25 -18.04
CA ILE A 401 -12.85 11.35 -18.31
C ILE A 401 -11.64 10.84 -19.10
N ALA A 402 -11.10 9.67 -18.76
CA ALA A 402 -10.03 9.04 -19.52
C ALA A 402 -10.44 8.74 -20.97
N CYS A 403 -11.61 8.15 -21.19
CA CYS A 403 -12.13 7.88 -22.54
C CYS A 403 -12.29 9.17 -23.36
N VAL A 404 -12.89 10.22 -22.80
CA VAL A 404 -13.02 11.53 -23.45
C VAL A 404 -11.66 12.14 -23.75
N SER A 405 -10.70 12.02 -22.82
CA SER A 405 -9.34 12.53 -23.00
C SER A 405 -8.60 11.83 -24.14
N ILE A 406 -8.77 10.52 -24.31
CA ILE A 406 -8.21 9.76 -25.44
C ILE A 406 -8.84 10.23 -26.76
N LEU A 407 -10.16 10.36 -26.82
CA LEU A 407 -10.85 10.82 -28.03
C LEU A 407 -10.38 12.23 -28.44
N ALA A 408 -10.27 13.15 -27.48
CA ALA A 408 -9.74 14.49 -27.70
C ALA A 408 -8.26 14.46 -28.13
N PHE A 409 -7.44 13.57 -27.55
CA PHE A 409 -6.06 13.38 -27.98
C PHE A 409 -5.97 12.86 -29.41
N ILE A 410 -6.77 11.86 -29.79
CA ILE A 410 -6.81 11.32 -31.16
C ILE A 410 -7.22 12.42 -32.14
N ALA A 411 -8.27 13.18 -31.85
CA ALA A 411 -8.70 14.31 -32.66
C ALA A 411 -7.54 15.32 -32.84
N LEU A 412 -6.87 15.69 -31.75
CA LEU A 412 -5.70 16.58 -31.81
C LEU A 412 -4.58 16.03 -32.71
N GLN A 413 -4.28 14.74 -32.65
CA GLN A 413 -3.26 14.12 -33.52
C GLN A 413 -3.67 14.14 -35.00
N ILE A 414 -4.96 13.91 -35.31
CA ILE A 414 -5.49 14.00 -36.68
C ILE A 414 -5.31 15.43 -37.23
N PHE A 415 -5.59 16.45 -36.43
CA PHE A 415 -5.41 17.84 -36.82
C PHE A 415 -3.93 18.22 -37.00
N ARG A 416 -3.04 17.76 -36.12
CA ARG A 416 -1.61 18.13 -36.14
C ARG A 416 -0.79 17.36 -37.17
N ARG A 417 -1.27 16.21 -37.65
CA ARG A 417 -0.58 15.34 -38.63
C ARG A 417 0.90 15.12 -38.28
N PRO A 418 1.23 14.64 -37.07
CA PRO A 418 2.61 14.37 -36.69
C PRO A 418 3.24 13.32 -37.61
N SER A 419 4.57 13.32 -37.72
CA SER A 419 5.27 12.33 -38.53
C SER A 419 5.05 10.91 -37.96
N ARG A 420 4.98 9.91 -38.84
CA ARG A 420 4.85 8.50 -38.45
C ARG A 420 6.00 8.06 -37.52
N THR A 421 7.18 8.64 -37.70
CA THR A 421 8.35 8.36 -36.86
C THR A 421 8.16 8.86 -35.43
N ALA A 422 7.61 10.07 -35.23
CA ALA A 422 7.35 10.61 -33.90
C ALA A 422 6.28 9.82 -33.13
N ILE A 423 5.24 9.35 -33.82
CA ILE A 423 4.24 8.46 -33.22
C ILE A 423 4.88 7.14 -32.77
N LYS A 424 5.68 6.52 -33.64
CA LYS A 424 6.37 5.25 -33.31
C LYS A 424 7.30 5.39 -32.11
N GLN A 425 8.09 6.47 -32.04
CA GLN A 425 9.00 6.71 -30.91
C GLN A 425 8.25 6.87 -29.58
N ASN A 426 7.18 7.66 -29.55
CA ASN A 426 6.36 7.81 -28.35
C ASN A 426 5.70 6.49 -27.94
N PHE A 427 5.17 5.74 -28.91
CA PHE A 427 4.58 4.44 -28.64
C PHE A 427 5.60 3.46 -28.04
N GLU A 428 6.79 3.36 -28.61
CA GLU A 428 7.86 2.47 -28.10
C GLU A 428 8.30 2.85 -26.67
N CYS A 429 8.33 4.14 -26.34
CA CYS A 429 8.69 4.65 -25.01
C CYS A 429 7.69 4.23 -23.93
N TYR A 430 6.38 4.26 -24.22
CA TYR A 430 5.33 4.07 -23.22
C TYR A 430 4.54 2.76 -23.37
N ARG A 431 4.71 1.98 -24.45
CA ARG A 431 3.91 0.76 -24.69
C ARG A 431 3.91 -0.20 -23.50
N ALA A 432 5.06 -0.36 -22.83
CA ALA A 432 5.18 -1.29 -21.71
C ALA A 432 4.37 -0.83 -20.50
N VAL A 433 4.35 0.48 -20.20
CA VAL A 433 3.58 1.00 -19.06
C VAL A 433 2.08 0.81 -19.27
N TYR A 434 1.59 1.06 -20.49
CA TYR A 434 0.19 0.80 -20.85
C TYR A 434 -0.16 -0.68 -20.79
N VAL A 435 0.64 -1.55 -21.41
CA VAL A 435 0.39 -3.00 -21.43
C VAL A 435 0.37 -3.57 -20.01
N ILE A 436 1.36 -3.22 -19.17
CA ILE A 436 1.43 -3.72 -17.79
C ILE A 436 0.27 -3.17 -16.94
N SER A 437 -0.13 -1.90 -17.12
CA SER A 437 -1.30 -1.35 -16.41
C SER A 437 -2.59 -2.07 -16.81
N PHE A 438 -2.77 -2.40 -18.09
CA PHE A 438 -3.93 -3.13 -18.59
C PHE A 438 -3.96 -4.58 -18.08
N ILE A 439 -2.82 -5.28 -18.12
CA ILE A 439 -2.68 -6.61 -17.51
C ILE A 439 -3.01 -6.54 -16.01
N GLY A 440 -2.56 -5.48 -15.33
CA GLY A 440 -2.89 -5.22 -13.92
C GLY A 440 -4.39 -5.13 -13.64
N VAL A 441 -5.12 -4.34 -14.43
CA VAL A 441 -6.59 -4.23 -14.32
C VAL A 441 -7.27 -5.55 -14.65
N ALA A 442 -6.85 -6.26 -15.71
CA ALA A 442 -7.42 -7.56 -16.08
C ALA A 442 -7.19 -8.62 -14.99
N TYR A 443 -6.00 -8.64 -14.38
CA TYR A 443 -5.63 -9.54 -13.29
C TYR A 443 -6.43 -9.27 -12.01
N TRP A 444 -6.56 -8.01 -11.62
CA TRP A 444 -7.41 -7.63 -10.48
C TRP A 444 -8.85 -8.09 -10.69
N PHE A 445 -9.41 -7.81 -11.88
CA PHE A 445 -10.80 -8.13 -12.20
C PHE A 445 -11.06 -9.64 -12.20
N SER A 446 -10.09 -10.46 -12.63
CA SER A 446 -10.23 -11.91 -12.69
C SER A 446 -10.17 -12.59 -11.32
N ILE A 447 -9.42 -12.03 -10.36
CA ILE A 447 -9.26 -12.63 -9.02
C ILE A 447 -10.36 -12.18 -8.07
N SER A 448 -10.59 -10.88 -7.95
CA SER A 448 -11.60 -10.33 -7.04
C SER A 448 -11.89 -8.88 -7.44
N PRO A 449 -13.00 -8.62 -8.17
CA PRO A 449 -13.30 -7.32 -8.76
C PRO A 449 -13.80 -6.29 -7.72
N LEU A 450 -13.30 -6.33 -6.49
CA LEU A 450 -13.55 -5.30 -5.49
C LEU A 450 -12.59 -4.14 -5.72
N LEU A 451 -13.12 -2.95 -5.99
CA LEU A 451 -12.35 -1.79 -6.47
C LEU A 451 -11.17 -1.42 -5.56
N ARG A 452 -11.32 -1.52 -4.23
CA ARG A 452 -10.23 -1.27 -3.27
C ARG A 452 -8.99 -2.14 -3.49
N TYR A 453 -9.14 -3.35 -4.03
CA TYR A 453 -8.02 -4.28 -4.29
C TYR A 453 -7.22 -3.94 -5.55
N GLY A 454 -7.87 -3.26 -6.50
CA GLY A 454 -7.30 -2.89 -7.80
C GLY A 454 -7.08 -1.40 -7.98
N PHE A 455 -7.33 -0.60 -6.93
CA PHE A 455 -7.35 0.86 -7.01
C PHE A 455 -6.07 1.44 -7.64
N GLY A 456 -4.89 0.97 -7.23
CA GLY A 456 -3.63 1.39 -7.82
C GLY A 456 -3.53 1.13 -9.33
N PHE A 457 -3.85 -0.08 -9.81
CA PHE A 457 -3.83 -0.37 -11.26
C PHE A 457 -4.87 0.45 -12.02
N PHE A 458 -6.08 0.53 -11.47
CA PHE A 458 -7.20 1.21 -12.10
C PHE A 458 -6.92 2.71 -12.28
N TRP A 459 -6.45 3.38 -11.23
CA TRP A 459 -6.08 4.79 -11.30
C TRP A 459 -4.79 5.05 -12.05
N SER A 460 -3.80 4.15 -12.01
CA SER A 460 -2.64 4.23 -12.89
C SER A 460 -3.07 4.21 -14.35
N LEU A 461 -3.99 3.32 -14.75
CA LEU A 461 -4.51 3.29 -16.11
C LEU A 461 -5.25 4.60 -16.46
N ILE A 462 -6.16 5.08 -15.61
CA ILE A 462 -6.87 6.36 -15.83
C ILE A 462 -5.88 7.51 -16.03
N VAL A 463 -4.90 7.65 -15.15
CA VAL A 463 -3.88 8.71 -15.24
C VAL A 463 -3.08 8.57 -16.54
N LEU A 464 -2.65 7.36 -16.90
CA LEU A 464 -1.92 7.10 -18.14
C LEU A 464 -2.76 7.42 -19.39
N LEU A 465 -4.08 7.24 -19.34
CA LEU A 465 -4.97 7.55 -20.46
C LEU A 465 -5.26 9.05 -20.60
N ILE A 466 -5.25 9.81 -19.50
CA ILE A 466 -5.43 11.27 -19.48
C ILE A 466 -4.11 12.00 -19.85
N ALA A 467 -2.97 11.47 -19.40
CA ALA A 467 -1.67 12.12 -19.50
C ALA A 467 -1.27 12.57 -20.92
N PRO A 468 -1.55 11.84 -22.02
CA PRO A 468 -1.17 12.28 -23.37
C PRO A 468 -1.82 13.61 -23.77
N LEU A 469 -3.10 13.80 -23.45
CA LEU A 469 -3.79 15.06 -23.71
C LEU A 469 -3.22 16.17 -22.82
N ALA A 470 -3.11 15.92 -21.52
CA ALA A 470 -2.59 16.89 -20.55
C ALA A 470 -1.16 17.34 -20.91
N TYR A 471 -0.32 16.41 -21.36
CA TYR A 471 1.03 16.68 -21.85
C TYR A 471 1.05 17.60 -23.08
N GLN A 472 0.21 17.31 -24.08
CA GLN A 472 0.12 18.16 -25.27
C GLN A 472 -0.39 19.57 -24.93
N LEU A 473 -1.41 19.68 -24.08
CA LEU A 473 -1.92 20.97 -23.61
C LEU A 473 -0.86 21.75 -22.82
N GLY A 474 -0.10 21.09 -21.94
CA GLY A 474 1.00 21.71 -21.19
C GLY A 474 2.15 22.20 -22.08
N ARG A 475 2.41 21.54 -23.21
CA ARG A 475 3.36 22.02 -24.22
C ARG A 475 2.85 23.25 -24.97
N LEU A 476 1.55 23.31 -25.25
CA LEU A 476 0.91 24.44 -25.92
C LEU A 476 0.69 25.67 -25.04
N ALA A 477 0.63 25.47 -23.71
CA ALA A 477 0.39 26.56 -22.77
C ALA A 477 1.43 27.70 -22.95
N PRO A 478 0.98 28.97 -23.08
CA PRO A 478 1.87 30.10 -23.32
C PRO A 478 2.95 30.21 -22.24
N LYS A 479 4.18 30.58 -22.63
CA LYS A 479 5.32 30.75 -21.71
C LYS A 479 5.03 31.72 -20.55
N VAL A 480 4.08 32.64 -20.72
CA VAL A 480 3.61 33.58 -19.68
C VAL A 480 2.92 32.87 -18.50
N LEU A 481 2.23 31.74 -18.74
CA LEU A 481 1.71 30.88 -17.66
C LEU A 481 2.81 30.15 -16.89
N LYS A 482 4.04 30.10 -17.42
CA LYS A 482 5.20 29.39 -16.86
C LYS A 482 6.14 30.30 -16.05
N GLY A 483 5.74 31.55 -15.80
CA GLY A 483 6.44 32.53 -14.95
C GLY A 483 5.67 32.82 -13.65
N ASN A 484 5.59 34.09 -13.22
CA ASN A 484 4.89 34.50 -11.98
C ASN A 484 3.42 34.03 -11.88
N LEU A 485 2.74 33.81 -13.02
CA LEU A 485 1.38 33.30 -13.04
C LEU A 485 1.32 31.80 -12.70
N GLY A 486 2.34 31.02 -13.06
CA GLY A 486 2.51 29.64 -12.65
C GLY A 486 2.75 29.52 -11.16
N GLU A 487 3.48 30.46 -10.56
CA GLU A 487 3.68 30.58 -9.11
C GLU A 487 2.35 30.80 -8.39
N LYS A 488 1.57 31.78 -8.85
CA LYS A 488 0.22 32.03 -8.34
C LYS A 488 -0.70 30.82 -8.53
N ALA A 489 -0.64 30.13 -9.67
CA ALA A 489 -1.45 28.94 -9.95
C ALA A 489 -1.06 27.76 -9.06
N PHE A 490 0.23 27.48 -8.90
CA PHE A 490 0.71 26.43 -8.00
C PHE A 490 0.29 26.71 -6.56
N ILE A 491 0.52 27.93 -6.08
CA ILE A 491 0.10 28.36 -4.74
C ILE A 491 -1.41 28.24 -4.58
N ALA A 492 -2.20 28.67 -5.57
CA ALA A 492 -3.65 28.54 -5.54
C ALA A 492 -4.10 27.07 -5.49
N ILE A 493 -3.52 26.20 -6.31
CA ILE A 493 -3.83 24.76 -6.32
C ILE A 493 -3.52 24.16 -4.95
N VAL A 494 -2.35 24.43 -4.38
CA VAL A 494 -1.99 23.88 -3.07
C VAL A 494 -2.84 24.47 -1.95
N ASN A 495 -3.16 25.77 -2.01
CA ASN A 495 -4.07 26.43 -1.07
C ASN A 495 -5.51 25.89 -1.14
N VAL A 496 -5.93 25.33 -2.28
CA VAL A 496 -7.22 24.64 -2.42
C VAL A 496 -7.09 23.17 -1.99
N LEU A 497 -5.95 22.53 -2.31
CA LEU A 497 -5.68 21.14 -1.99
C LEU A 497 -5.68 20.90 -0.47
N VAL A 498 -5.00 21.77 0.27
CA VAL A 498 -4.87 21.69 1.74
C VAL A 498 -6.24 21.62 2.44
N PRO A 499 -7.15 22.61 2.28
CA PRO A 499 -8.48 22.54 2.89
C PRO A 499 -9.33 21.43 2.26
N PHE A 500 -9.15 21.09 0.98
CA PHE A 500 -9.87 19.97 0.38
C PHE A 500 -9.48 18.63 1.00
N VAL A 501 -8.20 18.39 1.29
CA VAL A 501 -7.72 17.18 1.99
C VAL A 501 -8.23 17.14 3.43
N LEU A 502 -8.31 18.28 4.11
CA LEU A 502 -8.85 18.36 5.46
C LEU A 502 -10.36 18.07 5.49
N LEU A 503 -11.09 18.60 4.51
CA LEU A 503 -12.53 18.43 4.39
C LEU A 503 -12.91 17.14 3.66
N SER A 504 -11.96 16.40 3.07
CA SER A 504 -12.24 15.15 2.38
C SER A 504 -12.39 14.01 3.38
N ASP A 505 -13.46 13.25 3.19
CA ASP A 505 -13.76 12.04 3.93
C ASP A 505 -14.28 10.96 2.98
N CYS A 506 -14.18 9.72 3.41
CA CYS A 506 -14.80 8.59 2.74
C CYS A 506 -15.76 7.95 3.75
N PRO A 507 -16.92 8.58 4.02
CA PRO A 507 -17.84 8.06 5.02
C PRO A 507 -18.31 6.68 4.54
N THR A 508 -17.97 5.65 5.32
CA THR A 508 -18.50 4.27 5.28
C THR A 508 -18.42 3.51 3.95
N ARG A 509 -17.71 4.02 2.94
CA ARG A 509 -17.59 3.40 1.60
C ARG A 509 -16.18 2.89 1.34
N ALA A 510 -16.07 1.75 0.66
CA ALA A 510 -14.79 1.18 0.26
C ALA A 510 -14.03 2.11 -0.71
N LEU A 511 -12.70 2.06 -0.68
CA LEU A 511 -11.81 2.76 -1.61
C LEU A 511 -12.27 2.55 -3.08
N GLY A 512 -12.39 3.65 -3.83
CA GLY A 512 -12.89 3.76 -5.20
C GLY A 512 -14.31 4.35 -5.33
N ASN A 513 -14.99 4.59 -4.21
CA ASN A 513 -16.31 5.24 -4.16
C ASN A 513 -16.24 6.76 -4.05
N GLY A 514 -15.04 7.34 -4.15
CA GLY A 514 -14.76 8.77 -4.20
C GLY A 514 -14.79 9.47 -2.84
N ILE A 515 -14.83 10.80 -2.94
CA ILE A 515 -14.64 11.72 -1.82
C ILE A 515 -15.95 12.43 -1.51
N VAL A 516 -16.28 12.52 -0.23
CA VAL A 516 -17.37 13.35 0.29
C VAL A 516 -16.76 14.45 1.14
N LEU A 517 -17.31 15.67 1.04
CA LEU A 517 -16.93 16.76 1.93
C LEU A 517 -17.57 16.53 3.31
N SER A 518 -16.73 16.50 4.34
CA SER A 518 -17.10 16.25 5.73
C SER A 518 -16.52 17.33 6.63
N ARG A 519 -17.31 17.73 7.64
CA ARG A 519 -16.87 18.60 8.73
C ARG A 519 -16.35 17.82 9.93
N TYR A 520 -16.27 16.49 9.83
CA TYR A 520 -15.88 15.63 10.94
C TYR A 520 -14.53 16.05 11.56
N TYR A 521 -13.52 16.27 10.72
CA TYR A 521 -12.19 16.70 11.12
C TYR A 521 -12.12 18.12 11.69
N THR A 522 -13.10 18.99 11.39
CA THR A 522 -13.10 20.37 11.91
C THR A 522 -13.81 20.51 13.25
N ILE A 523 -14.61 19.51 13.65
CA ILE A 523 -15.41 19.54 14.88
C ILE A 523 -14.77 18.69 15.99
N ASN A 524 -14.00 17.65 15.64
CA ASN A 524 -13.34 16.78 16.62
C ASN A 524 -11.87 17.20 16.90
N ILE A 525 -11.69 18.16 17.81
CA ILE A 525 -10.40 18.77 18.18
C ILE A 525 -9.67 17.97 19.29
N GLN A 526 -10.27 16.91 19.84
CA GLN A 526 -9.66 16.20 20.98
C GLN A 526 -8.36 15.45 20.62
N SER A 527 -8.10 15.26 19.33
CA SER A 527 -7.01 14.42 18.80
C SER A 527 -5.73 15.19 18.43
N PHE A 528 -5.60 16.47 18.82
CA PHE A 528 -4.41 17.26 18.52
C PHE A 528 -3.15 16.75 19.26
N LEU A 529 -3.25 16.42 20.55
CA LEU A 529 -2.09 15.98 21.34
C LEU A 529 -1.76 14.49 21.08
N LEU A 530 -2.70 13.59 21.35
CA LEU A 530 -2.55 12.14 21.23
C LEU A 530 -3.51 11.56 20.17
N GLN A 531 -3.11 10.45 19.54
CA GLN A 531 -3.99 9.66 18.69
C GLN A 531 -5.13 9.06 19.52
N GLU A 532 -6.34 9.01 18.94
CA GLU A 532 -7.47 8.31 19.54
C GLU A 532 -7.19 6.80 19.70
N LYS A 533 -7.69 6.24 20.81
CA LYS A 533 -7.67 4.79 21.07
C LYS A 533 -8.66 4.07 20.18
N TYR A 534 -8.35 2.81 19.89
CA TYR A 534 -9.33 1.88 19.34
C TYR A 534 -10.62 1.84 20.19
N PRO A 535 -11.77 1.55 19.56
CA PRO A 535 -13.01 1.34 20.29
C PRO A 535 -12.88 0.21 21.32
N PRO A 536 -13.30 0.41 22.58
CA PRO A 536 -13.35 -0.68 23.53
C PRO A 536 -14.38 -1.72 23.08
N VAL A 537 -14.04 -3.00 23.21
CA VAL A 537 -14.95 -4.12 22.90
C VAL A 537 -15.22 -4.95 24.15
N PRO A 538 -16.49 -5.14 24.55
CA PRO A 538 -16.82 -6.08 25.61
C PRO A 538 -16.58 -7.51 25.13
N THR A 539 -15.83 -8.29 25.92
CA THR A 539 -15.51 -9.68 25.62
C THR A 539 -15.97 -10.62 26.72
N LEU A 540 -16.21 -11.87 26.33
CA LEU A 540 -16.45 -13.00 27.21
C LEU A 540 -15.19 -13.86 27.23
N LEU A 541 -14.85 -14.38 28.40
CA LEU A 541 -13.77 -15.34 28.55
C LEU A 541 -14.33 -16.75 28.34
N GLY A 542 -13.85 -17.43 27.30
CA GLY A 542 -14.11 -18.84 27.05
C GLY A 542 -12.87 -19.69 27.25
N SER A 543 -13.05 -21.01 27.29
CA SER A 543 -11.96 -21.98 27.37
C SER A 543 -11.94 -22.88 26.14
N VAL A 544 -10.77 -23.05 25.54
CA VAL A 544 -10.54 -24.01 24.46
C VAL A 544 -9.37 -24.89 24.87
N GLY A 545 -9.69 -26.14 25.26
CA GLY A 545 -8.74 -27.00 25.96
C GLY A 545 -8.29 -26.35 27.28
N LYS A 546 -6.98 -26.14 27.42
CA LYS A 546 -6.37 -25.46 28.58
C LYS A 546 -6.16 -23.96 28.38
N LEU A 547 -6.53 -23.41 27.22
CA LEU A 547 -6.30 -22.00 26.90
C LEU A 547 -7.55 -21.18 27.19
N SER A 548 -7.34 -19.98 27.74
CA SER A 548 -8.37 -18.96 27.86
C SER A 548 -8.38 -18.10 26.60
N ILE A 549 -9.55 -17.92 26.00
CA ILE A 549 -9.75 -17.17 24.75
C ILE A 549 -10.83 -16.12 24.95
N TYR A 550 -10.56 -14.90 24.53
CA TYR A 550 -11.53 -13.81 24.54
C TYR A 550 -12.43 -13.88 23.30
N ARG A 551 -13.72 -13.62 23.51
CA ARG A 551 -14.74 -13.57 22.45
C ARG A 551 -15.53 -12.27 22.53
N PRO A 552 -15.63 -11.45 21.47
CA PRO A 552 -16.53 -10.31 21.47
C PRO A 552 -17.98 -10.72 21.79
N VAL A 553 -18.64 -9.92 22.64
CA VAL A 553 -20.05 -10.13 23.01
C VAL A 553 -20.95 -9.89 21.79
N GLN A 554 -20.64 -8.89 20.96
CA GLN A 554 -21.38 -8.56 19.74
C GLN A 554 -20.41 -8.34 18.57
N GLY A 555 -20.85 -8.71 17.37
CA GLY A 555 -20.08 -8.51 16.14
C GLY A 555 -18.84 -9.38 16.05
N GLU A 556 -17.94 -9.00 15.13
CA GLU A 556 -16.79 -9.82 14.74
C GLU A 556 -15.43 -9.18 15.08
N GLN A 557 -15.43 -7.99 15.67
CA GLN A 557 -14.23 -7.17 15.82
C GLN A 557 -13.63 -7.28 17.22
N CYS A 558 -12.41 -7.78 17.32
CA CYS A 558 -11.62 -7.86 18.55
C CYS A 558 -10.77 -6.60 18.82
N TRP A 559 -10.56 -5.74 17.82
CA TRP A 559 -9.71 -4.55 17.94
C TRP A 559 -8.34 -4.87 18.56
N ASP A 560 -7.86 -4.07 19.50
CA ASP A 560 -6.62 -4.27 20.26
C ASP A 560 -6.83 -4.95 21.62
N HIS A 561 -7.92 -5.71 21.79
CA HIS A 561 -8.15 -6.48 23.01
C HIS A 561 -7.01 -7.50 23.25
N ALA A 562 -6.78 -7.85 24.51
CA ALA A 562 -5.77 -8.82 24.92
C ALA A 562 -5.85 -10.15 24.14
N LEU A 563 -4.68 -10.70 23.81
CA LEU A 563 -4.52 -11.97 23.10
C LEU A 563 -4.78 -13.18 24.01
N PRO A 564 -5.30 -14.30 23.50
CA PRO A 564 -5.89 -14.45 22.16
C PRO A 564 -7.36 -13.98 22.15
N CYS A 565 -7.75 -13.22 21.13
CA CYS A 565 -9.16 -12.87 20.88
C CYS A 565 -9.60 -13.40 19.51
N THR A 566 -10.76 -14.06 19.46
CA THR A 566 -11.39 -14.47 18.21
C THR A 566 -12.90 -14.41 18.32
N PRO A 567 -13.62 -13.92 17.28
CA PRO A 567 -15.07 -13.90 17.28
C PRO A 567 -15.69 -15.30 17.22
N TYR A 568 -15.00 -16.27 16.61
CA TYR A 568 -15.49 -17.63 16.39
C TYR A 568 -14.37 -18.58 15.93
N LEU A 569 -14.65 -19.88 15.99
CA LEU A 569 -13.78 -20.97 15.54
C LEU A 569 -14.50 -21.81 14.48
N TYR A 570 -13.76 -22.18 13.43
CA TYR A 570 -14.26 -23.09 12.39
C TYR A 570 -14.13 -24.56 12.77
N THR A 571 -13.13 -24.86 13.59
CA THR A 571 -12.77 -26.20 14.04
C THR A 571 -12.29 -26.14 15.47
N ALA A 572 -12.39 -27.24 16.21
CA ALA A 572 -11.77 -27.32 17.53
C ALA A 572 -10.25 -27.16 17.38
N ILE A 573 -9.65 -26.46 18.33
CA ILE A 573 -8.20 -26.24 18.38
C ILE A 573 -7.68 -26.53 19.78
N GLU A 574 -6.36 -26.67 19.90
CA GLU A 574 -5.67 -26.66 21.19
C GLU A 574 -4.34 -25.91 21.09
N GLY A 575 -3.80 -25.51 22.23
CA GLY A 575 -2.45 -24.95 22.32
C GLY A 575 -1.39 -26.01 22.05
N ARG A 576 -0.35 -25.66 21.29
CA ARG A 576 0.76 -26.58 20.97
C ARG A 576 1.77 -26.73 22.11
N GLY A 577 1.75 -25.82 23.08
CA GLY A 577 2.65 -25.82 24.22
C GLY A 577 2.12 -25.00 25.39
N ALA A 578 3.01 -24.57 26.28
CA ALA A 578 2.65 -23.83 27.49
C ALA A 578 2.48 -22.34 27.26
N SER A 579 3.03 -21.80 26.16
CA SER A 579 2.96 -20.38 25.81
C SER A 579 2.10 -20.17 24.56
N LEU A 580 1.47 -19.00 24.45
CA LEU A 580 0.82 -18.57 23.20
C LEU A 580 1.79 -18.49 22.02
N ARG A 581 3.10 -18.34 22.29
CA ARG A 581 4.15 -18.39 21.27
C ARG A 581 4.22 -19.73 20.54
N ASP A 582 3.86 -20.82 21.21
CA ASP A 582 3.89 -22.17 20.65
C ASP A 582 2.81 -22.36 19.58
N GLY A 583 1.79 -21.51 19.59
CA GLY A 583 0.74 -21.47 18.58
C GLY A 583 -0.37 -22.50 18.80
N PHE A 584 -1.15 -22.73 17.75
CA PHE A 584 -2.40 -23.49 17.79
C PHE A 584 -2.42 -24.59 16.73
N ARG A 585 -3.03 -25.73 17.05
CA ARG A 585 -3.29 -26.81 16.09
C ARG A 585 -4.75 -27.25 16.10
N PRO A 586 -5.30 -27.73 14.98
CA PRO A 586 -6.66 -28.27 14.94
C PRO A 586 -6.75 -29.59 15.69
N THR A 587 -7.92 -29.86 16.28
CA THR A 587 -8.24 -31.09 17.01
C THR A 587 -9.64 -31.59 16.67
N THR A 588 -9.95 -32.82 17.09
CA THR A 588 -11.30 -33.38 17.03
C THR A 588 -12.03 -33.10 18.34
N GLY A 589 -13.09 -32.29 18.29
CA GLY A 589 -13.83 -31.89 19.50
C GLY A 589 -14.94 -30.87 19.23
N SER A 590 -15.66 -30.50 20.29
CA SER A 590 -16.67 -29.44 20.23
C SER A 590 -16.02 -28.06 20.36
N ILE A 591 -16.46 -27.12 19.53
CA ILE A 591 -16.07 -25.70 19.57
C ILE A 591 -16.84 -24.88 20.61
N GLY A 592 -17.83 -25.49 21.30
CA GLY A 592 -18.58 -24.85 22.38
C GLY A 592 -19.22 -23.52 21.96
N ILE A 593 -19.01 -22.47 22.76
CA ILE A 593 -19.55 -21.12 22.51
C ILE A 593 -18.91 -20.40 21.32
N PHE A 594 -17.88 -20.97 20.69
CA PHE A 594 -17.19 -20.37 19.55
C PHE A 594 -17.67 -20.89 18.19
N ASP A 595 -18.83 -21.53 18.10
CA ASP A 595 -19.36 -22.05 16.83
C ASP A 595 -19.61 -20.94 15.79
N ALA A 596 -19.02 -21.05 14.60
CA ALA A 596 -19.25 -20.19 13.44
C ALA A 596 -20.74 -20.06 13.06
N LYS A 597 -21.60 -21.05 13.37
CA LYS A 597 -23.05 -20.96 13.16
C LYS A 597 -23.70 -19.79 13.92
N ARG A 598 -23.15 -19.40 15.07
CA ARG A 598 -23.61 -18.23 15.84
C ARG A 598 -23.66 -16.99 14.96
N ILE A 599 -22.65 -16.77 14.13
CA ILE A 599 -22.58 -15.61 13.22
C ILE A 599 -23.75 -15.63 12.24
N ALA A 600 -24.06 -16.80 11.68
CA ALA A 600 -25.18 -16.95 10.76
C ALA A 600 -26.53 -16.65 11.45
N THR A 601 -26.62 -16.89 12.76
CA THR A 601 -27.78 -16.54 13.59
C THR A 601 -27.80 -15.04 13.93
N GLU A 602 -26.67 -14.45 14.33
CA GLU A 602 -26.57 -13.03 14.67
C GLU A 602 -26.79 -12.13 13.46
N ARG A 603 -26.21 -12.47 12.30
CA ARG A 603 -26.43 -11.75 11.04
C ARG A 603 -27.90 -11.79 10.61
N ARG A 604 -28.56 -12.95 10.73
CA ARG A 604 -30.01 -13.07 10.46
C ARG A 604 -30.86 -12.20 11.39
N ASN A 605 -30.45 -12.04 12.65
CA ASN A 605 -31.19 -11.23 13.62
C ASN A 605 -30.94 -9.72 13.43
N THR A 606 -29.78 -9.31 12.92
CA THR A 606 -29.49 -7.92 12.55
C THR A 606 -30.09 -7.49 11.20
N ASP A 607 -30.37 -8.44 10.30
CA ASP A 607 -31.09 -8.19 9.03
C ASP A 607 -32.62 -8.19 9.18
N SER A 608 -33.15 -8.43 10.38
CA SER A 608 -34.55 -8.10 10.68
C SER A 608 -34.65 -6.58 10.80
N PRO A 609 -35.47 -5.90 9.97
CA PRO A 609 -35.61 -4.45 10.09
C PRO A 609 -36.19 -4.15 11.47
N SER A 610 -35.36 -3.62 12.37
CA SER A 610 -35.86 -2.91 13.53
C SER A 610 -36.72 -1.76 12.99
N LYS A 611 -38.03 -1.87 13.27
CA LYS A 611 -39.07 -0.91 12.90
C LYS A 611 -38.70 0.54 13.19
#